data_AF-A0A8T4SN68-F1
#
_entry.id   AF-A0A8T4SN68-F1
#
_cell.length_a   1.000
_cell.length_b   1.000
_cell.length_c   1.000
_cell.angle_alpha   90.00
_cell.angle_beta   90.00
_cell.angle_gamma   90.00
#
_symmetry.space_group_name_H-M   'P 1'
#
loop_
_entity.id
_entity.type
_entity.pdbx_description
1 polymer ?
#
loop_
_entity_poly.entity_id
_entity_poly.type
_entity_poly.pdbx_seq_one_letter_code
_entity_poly.pdbx_strand_id
1 'polypeptide(L)'
;MKHENIQLLIAGLMLALIFVSGFNSYQLAKVKSMPAPVVQQGSQQGASQQLSGVDILPKGVPDIYGKELGISFDDVSANNPNKADATIKKLGELDINIKLTPDQLKRYINILYTVENGISCEYCCGARAIIFETGEPACGCAHSYAMRGLAKYLITKHGQEYTDREILEEVGKWKTLFFPDIMSQKAAILKQNGIELNFINIASNKYRGAEKGAASGGSMVGGC
;
A
#
# COMPACT_ATOMS: atom_id res chain seq x y z
N MET A 1 -7.53 9.85 52.25
CA MET A 1 -8.47 10.58 51.37
C MET A 1 -9.78 10.78 52.12
N LYS A 2 -10.36 11.97 52.09
CA LYS A 2 -11.66 12.25 52.74
C LYS A 2 -12.76 11.47 52.00
N HIS A 3 -13.76 11.00 52.75
CA HIS A 3 -14.87 10.17 52.24
C HIS A 3 -15.59 10.81 51.04
N GLU A 4 -15.63 12.15 50.99
CA GLU A 4 -16.20 12.94 49.89
C GLU A 4 -15.45 12.77 48.55
N ASN A 5 -14.12 12.60 48.58
CA ASN A 5 -13.32 12.44 47.37
C ASN A 5 -13.53 11.07 46.73
N ILE A 6 -13.88 10.05 47.53
CA ILE A 6 -14.19 8.71 47.04
C ILE A 6 -15.55 8.71 46.32
N GLN A 7 -16.54 9.42 46.87
CA GLN A 7 -17.87 9.54 46.26
C GLN A 7 -17.82 10.28 44.91
N LEU A 8 -17.04 11.36 44.81
CA LEU A 8 -16.83 12.08 43.55
C LEU A 8 -16.13 11.21 42.49
N LEU A 9 -15.17 10.39 42.90
CA LEU A 9 -14.45 9.49 41.99
C LEU A 9 -15.37 8.38 41.46
N ILE A 10 -16.20 7.80 42.32
CA ILE A 10 -17.20 6.78 41.95
C ILE A 10 -18.25 7.38 41.00
N ALA A 11 -18.76 8.57 41.29
CA ALA A 11 -19.72 9.26 40.41
C ALA A 11 -19.11 9.58 39.03
N GLY A 12 -17.84 10.00 38.99
CA GLY A 12 -17.11 10.25 37.74
C GLY A 12 -16.93 8.99 36.89
N LEU A 13 -16.57 7.87 37.52
CA LEU A 13 -16.41 6.58 36.83
C LEU A 13 -17.75 6.04 36.28
N MET A 14 -18.84 6.21 37.03
CA MET A 14 -20.19 5.85 36.58
C MET A 14 -20.62 6.66 35.35
N LEU A 15 -20.37 7.97 35.34
CA LEU A 15 -20.65 8.83 34.19
C LEU A 15 -19.82 8.44 32.95
N ALA A 16 -18.55 8.11 33.13
CA ALA A 16 -17.69 7.64 32.05
C ALA A 16 -18.19 6.31 31.45
N LEU A 17 -18.62 5.37 32.31
CA LEU A 17 -19.19 4.09 31.87
C LEU A 17 -20.49 4.27 31.08
N ILE A 18 -21.36 5.18 31.51
CA ILE A 18 -22.60 5.51 30.78
C ILE A 18 -22.25 6.11 29.42
N PHE A 19 -21.27 7.01 29.35
CA PHE A 19 -20.85 7.63 28.10
C PHE A 19 -20.26 6.62 27.11
N VAL A 20 -19.35 5.73 27.56
CA VAL A 20 -18.76 4.68 26.71
C VAL A 20 -19.84 3.70 26.24
N SER A 21 -20.75 3.30 27.12
CA SER A 21 -21.84 2.38 26.77
C SER A 21 -22.80 3.02 25.76
N GLY A 22 -23.18 4.28 25.96
CA GLY A 22 -24.03 5.03 25.02
C GLY A 22 -23.37 5.25 23.66
N PHE A 23 -22.09 5.61 23.64
CA PHE A 23 -21.32 5.77 22.40
C PHE A 23 -21.20 4.45 21.63
N ASN A 24 -20.90 3.35 22.33
CA ASN A 24 -20.85 2.02 21.71
C ASN A 24 -22.22 1.57 21.17
N SER A 25 -23.31 1.78 21.93
CA SER A 25 -24.66 1.48 21.46
C SER A 25 -25.06 2.30 20.23
N TYR A 26 -24.67 3.58 20.17
CA TYR A 26 -24.92 4.43 19.01
C TYR A 26 -24.15 3.95 17.76
N GLN A 27 -22.89 3.55 17.92
CA GLN A 27 -22.10 2.99 16.82
C GLN A 27 -22.67 1.65 16.33
N LEU A 28 -23.11 0.78 17.24
CA LEU A 28 -23.77 -0.49 16.88
C LEU A 28 -25.11 -0.27 16.17
N ALA A 29 -25.87 0.76 16.53
CA ALA A 29 -27.11 1.11 15.84
C ALA A 29 -26.87 1.54 14.38
N LYS A 30 -25.79 2.29 14.11
CA LYS A 30 -25.37 2.63 12.74
C LYS A 30 -24.95 1.41 11.90
N VAL A 31 -24.42 0.37 12.53
CA VAL A 31 -24.06 -0.88 11.84
C VAL A 31 -25.30 -1.71 11.51
N LYS A 32 -26.34 -1.70 12.37
CA LYS A 32 -27.59 -2.44 12.15
C LYS A 32 -28.52 -1.83 11.10
N SER A 33 -28.35 -0.54 10.77
CA SER A 33 -29.14 0.13 9.73
C SER A 33 -28.53 0.07 8.33
N MET A 34 -27.38 -0.60 8.17
CA MET A 34 -26.86 -0.94 6.85
C MET A 34 -27.65 -2.14 6.28
N PRO A 35 -28.08 -2.10 5.01
CA PRO A 35 -28.66 -3.28 4.38
C PRO A 35 -27.64 -4.43 4.48
N ALA A 36 -28.11 -5.59 4.93
CA ALA A 36 -27.28 -6.77 5.05
C ALA A 36 -26.54 -7.01 3.72
N PRO A 37 -25.22 -7.25 3.72
CA PRO A 37 -24.56 -7.72 2.52
C PRO A 37 -25.25 -9.02 2.11
N VAL A 38 -25.67 -9.09 0.86
CA VAL A 38 -26.23 -10.29 0.25
C VAL A 38 -25.15 -11.37 0.33
N VAL A 39 -25.21 -12.24 1.33
CA VAL A 39 -24.40 -13.45 1.41
C VAL A 39 -25.00 -14.43 0.41
N GLN A 40 -24.53 -14.36 -0.82
CA GLN A 40 -24.77 -15.42 -1.79
C GLN A 40 -23.90 -16.60 -1.37
N GLN A 41 -24.54 -17.64 -0.84
CA GLN A 41 -23.94 -18.91 -0.49
C GLN A 41 -23.54 -19.62 -1.80
N GLY A 42 -22.40 -19.23 -2.35
CA GLY A 42 -21.80 -19.77 -3.56
C GLY A 42 -20.69 -20.74 -3.21
N SER A 43 -20.87 -21.98 -3.66
CA SER A 43 -19.96 -23.12 -3.60
C SER A 43 -18.47 -22.80 -3.84
N GLN A 44 -17.63 -23.48 -3.08
CA GLN A 44 -16.18 -23.57 -3.27
C GLN A 44 -15.82 -23.95 -4.71
N GLN A 45 -15.34 -22.97 -5.48
CA GLN A 45 -14.46 -23.11 -6.65
C GLN A 45 -14.12 -21.70 -7.16
N GLY A 46 -13.24 -21.01 -6.44
CA GLY A 46 -12.72 -19.71 -6.86
C GLY A 46 -11.54 -19.88 -7.80
N ALA A 47 -11.80 -20.25 -9.05
CA ALA A 47 -10.89 -19.86 -10.12
C ALA A 47 -10.78 -18.34 -10.08
N SER A 48 -9.56 -17.82 -10.00
CA SER A 48 -9.27 -16.40 -10.17
C SER A 48 -10.00 -15.92 -11.42
N GLN A 49 -11.01 -15.07 -11.25
CA GLN A 49 -11.56 -14.31 -12.36
C GLN A 49 -10.46 -13.37 -12.82
N GLN A 50 -9.68 -13.87 -13.77
CA GLN A 50 -8.76 -13.09 -14.56
C GLN A 50 -9.58 -11.97 -15.18
N LEU A 51 -9.41 -10.74 -14.66
CA LEU A 51 -9.97 -9.53 -15.23
C LEU A 51 -9.33 -9.37 -16.61
N SER A 52 -9.97 -9.97 -17.62
CA SER A 52 -9.53 -9.97 -19.00
C SER A 52 -9.57 -8.54 -19.53
N GLY A 53 -8.38 -7.99 -19.82
CA GLY A 53 -8.27 -6.81 -20.70
C GLY A 53 -7.67 -5.53 -20.11
N VAL A 54 -6.99 -5.57 -18.96
CA VAL A 54 -6.11 -4.47 -18.55
C VAL A 54 -4.71 -5.02 -18.26
N ASP A 55 -3.82 -4.95 -19.25
CA ASP A 55 -2.41 -5.32 -19.08
C ASP A 55 -1.71 -4.19 -18.30
N ILE A 56 -1.83 -4.23 -16.97
CA ILE A 56 -1.21 -3.25 -16.07
C ILE A 56 0.12 -3.73 -15.50
N LEU A 57 0.58 -4.92 -15.87
CA LEU A 57 1.81 -5.47 -15.31
C LEU A 57 2.98 -5.04 -16.19
N PRO A 58 3.97 -4.31 -15.65
CA PRO A 58 5.16 -3.94 -16.41
C PRO A 58 5.94 -5.21 -16.76
N LYS A 59 6.65 -5.18 -17.89
CA LYS A 59 7.41 -6.31 -18.43
C LYS A 59 8.80 -5.88 -18.86
N GLY A 60 9.72 -6.83 -18.91
CA GLY A 60 11.08 -6.58 -19.35
C GLY A 60 11.95 -5.84 -18.33
N VAL A 61 13.12 -5.42 -18.78
CA VAL A 61 14.14 -4.78 -17.95
C VAL A 61 13.87 -3.27 -17.88
N PRO A 62 13.81 -2.65 -16.69
CA PRO A 62 13.72 -1.20 -16.57
C PRO A 62 14.85 -0.49 -17.32
N ASP A 63 14.52 0.55 -18.10
CA ASP A 63 15.42 1.13 -19.11
C ASP A 63 16.75 1.65 -18.54
N ILE A 64 16.70 2.33 -17.40
CA ILE A 64 17.87 2.98 -16.78
C ILE A 64 18.53 2.03 -15.78
N TYR A 65 17.83 1.67 -14.71
CA TYR A 65 18.41 0.98 -13.57
C TYR A 65 18.35 -0.56 -13.66
N GLY A 66 17.57 -1.12 -14.57
CA GLY A 66 17.29 -2.56 -14.61
C GLY A 66 18.55 -3.39 -14.86
N LYS A 67 19.38 -2.95 -15.82
CA LYS A 67 20.68 -3.60 -16.10
C LYS A 67 21.69 -3.38 -14.98
N GLU A 68 21.70 -2.19 -14.37
CA GLU A 68 22.64 -1.83 -13.31
C GLU A 68 22.41 -2.64 -12.04
N LEU A 69 21.14 -2.85 -11.68
CA LEU A 69 20.76 -3.68 -10.56
C LEU A 69 20.68 -5.17 -10.92
N GLY A 70 20.67 -5.52 -12.21
CA GLY A 70 20.46 -6.90 -12.67
C GLY A 70 19.11 -7.43 -12.22
N ILE A 71 18.04 -6.69 -12.54
CA ILE A 71 16.64 -7.00 -12.23
C ILE A 71 15.77 -6.76 -13.46
N SER A 72 14.69 -7.53 -13.57
CA SER A 72 13.62 -7.37 -14.56
C SER A 72 12.27 -7.33 -13.87
N PHE A 73 11.29 -6.65 -14.47
CA PHE A 73 9.89 -6.76 -14.04
C PHE A 73 9.40 -8.21 -14.14
N ASP A 74 9.92 -8.98 -15.10
CA ASP A 74 9.58 -10.40 -15.30
C ASP A 74 10.13 -11.31 -14.18
N ASP A 75 10.99 -10.78 -13.30
CA ASP A 75 11.55 -11.55 -12.18
C ASP A 75 10.54 -11.74 -11.04
N VAL A 76 9.50 -10.89 -10.98
CA VAL A 76 8.47 -10.90 -9.94
C VAL A 76 7.17 -11.47 -10.51
N SER A 77 6.97 -12.76 -10.27
CA SER A 77 5.77 -13.49 -10.70
C SER A 77 5.38 -14.57 -9.69
N ALA A 78 4.08 -14.80 -9.53
CA ALA A 78 3.55 -15.92 -8.72
C ALA A 78 4.06 -17.29 -9.20
N ASN A 79 4.46 -17.40 -10.48
CA ASN A 79 4.98 -18.63 -11.07
C ASN A 79 6.45 -18.90 -10.72
N ASN A 80 7.17 -17.91 -10.16
CA ASN A 80 8.57 -18.06 -9.78
C ASN A 80 8.87 -17.35 -8.45
N PRO A 81 8.33 -17.85 -7.33
CA PRO A 81 8.43 -17.18 -6.02
C PRO A 81 9.88 -16.98 -5.57
N ASN A 82 10.77 -17.94 -5.81
CA ASN A 82 12.19 -17.82 -5.44
C ASN A 82 12.87 -16.62 -6.13
N LYS A 83 12.57 -16.40 -7.42
CA LYS A 83 13.13 -15.27 -8.17
C LYS A 83 12.49 -13.94 -7.76
N ALA A 84 11.19 -13.97 -7.45
CA ALA A 84 10.49 -12.82 -6.90
C ALA A 84 11.11 -12.40 -5.55
N ASP A 85 11.30 -13.36 -4.64
CA ASP A 85 11.92 -13.13 -3.32
C ASP A 85 13.35 -12.60 -3.45
N ALA A 86 14.16 -13.17 -4.34
CA ALA A 86 15.52 -12.68 -4.59
C ALA A 86 15.53 -11.23 -5.09
N THR A 87 14.59 -10.87 -5.97
CA THR A 87 14.46 -9.51 -6.52
C THR A 87 13.99 -8.52 -5.46
N ILE A 88 12.96 -8.89 -4.69
CA ILE A 88 12.44 -8.09 -3.57
C ILE A 88 13.54 -7.87 -2.53
N LYS A 89 14.30 -8.92 -2.18
CA LYS A 89 15.42 -8.83 -1.23
C LYS A 89 16.51 -7.89 -1.75
N LYS A 90 16.92 -8.03 -3.01
CA LYS A 90 17.93 -7.15 -3.62
C LYS A 90 17.50 -5.67 -3.57
N LEU A 91 16.25 -5.38 -3.93
CA LEU A 91 15.71 -4.02 -3.83
C LEU A 91 15.64 -3.55 -2.36
N GLY A 92 15.26 -4.42 -1.44
CA GLY A 92 15.17 -4.12 -0.01
C GLY A 92 16.53 -3.82 0.64
N GLU A 93 17.60 -4.49 0.21
CA GLU A 93 18.97 -4.22 0.68
C GLU A 93 19.41 -2.77 0.37
N LEU A 94 18.89 -2.15 -0.70
CA LEU A 94 19.14 -0.74 -1.01
C LEU A 94 18.57 0.18 0.08
N ASP A 95 17.44 -0.17 0.70
CA ASP A 95 16.83 0.63 1.77
C ASP A 95 17.74 0.72 3.00
N ILE A 96 18.44 -0.37 3.29
CA ILE A 96 19.35 -0.52 4.43
C ILE A 96 20.68 0.21 4.15
N ASN A 97 21.21 0.01 2.96
CA ASN A 97 22.58 0.40 2.60
C ASN A 97 22.70 1.85 2.09
N ILE A 98 21.64 2.43 1.55
CA ILE A 98 21.66 3.81 1.03
C ILE A 98 21.28 4.79 2.14
N LYS A 99 22.20 5.71 2.45
CA LYS A 99 21.95 6.86 3.33
C LYS A 99 21.66 8.09 2.48
N LEU A 100 20.57 8.79 2.82
CA LEU A 100 20.18 10.01 2.14
C LEU A 100 20.82 11.22 2.82
N THR A 101 21.28 12.17 2.01
CA THR A 101 21.56 13.54 2.47
C THR A 101 20.24 14.24 2.86
N PRO A 102 20.29 15.38 3.60
CA PRO A 102 19.08 16.11 3.96
C PRO A 102 18.17 16.48 2.77
N ASP A 103 18.76 16.95 1.67
CA ASP A 103 17.98 17.31 0.47
C ASP A 103 17.35 16.09 -0.20
N GLN A 104 18.09 14.98 -0.26
CA GLN A 104 17.57 13.72 -0.78
C GLN A 104 16.47 13.15 0.12
N LEU A 105 16.58 13.29 1.45
CA LEU A 105 15.55 12.87 2.39
C LEU A 105 14.27 13.69 2.19
N LYS A 106 14.39 15.02 2.03
CA LYS A 106 13.25 15.88 1.73
C LYS A 106 12.56 15.45 0.43
N ARG A 107 13.33 15.17 -0.61
CA ARG A 107 12.82 14.67 -1.90
C ARG A 107 12.16 13.29 -1.77
N TYR A 108 12.76 12.39 -1.01
CA TYR A 108 12.23 11.07 -0.71
C TYR A 108 10.88 11.13 0.02
N ILE A 109 10.75 12.00 1.02
CA ILE A 109 9.49 12.29 1.71
C ILE A 109 8.47 12.86 0.73
N ASN A 110 8.86 13.83 -0.10
CA ASN A 110 7.99 14.42 -1.10
C ASN A 110 7.39 13.35 -2.02
N ILE A 111 8.22 12.49 -2.60
CA ILE A 111 7.82 11.42 -3.53
C ILE A 111 6.91 10.40 -2.84
N LEU A 112 7.33 9.85 -1.70
CA LEU A 112 6.66 8.67 -1.13
C LEU A 112 5.52 8.98 -0.16
N TYR A 113 5.39 10.23 0.31
CA TYR A 113 4.37 10.61 1.28
C TYR A 113 3.43 11.73 0.80
N THR A 114 3.94 12.70 0.02
CA THR A 114 3.22 13.93 -0.31
C THR A 114 2.63 13.92 -1.73
N VAL A 115 3.44 13.67 -2.75
CA VAL A 115 3.02 13.67 -4.16
C VAL A 115 1.98 12.57 -4.37
N GLU A 116 0.82 12.96 -4.89
CA GLU A 116 -0.31 12.05 -5.14
C GLU A 116 -0.71 11.25 -3.88
N ASN A 117 -0.51 11.89 -2.72
CA ASN A 117 -0.76 11.33 -1.39
C ASN A 117 0.15 10.14 -1.03
N GLY A 118 1.25 9.94 -1.76
CA GLY A 118 2.28 8.94 -1.52
C GLY A 118 1.94 7.53 -2.03
N ILE A 119 2.92 6.63 -1.99
CA ILE A 119 2.72 5.21 -2.33
C ILE A 119 1.94 4.53 -1.22
N SER A 120 0.80 3.95 -1.56
CA SER A 120 -0.07 3.34 -0.56
C SER A 120 0.53 2.03 0.00
N CYS A 121 0.26 1.75 1.28
CA CYS A 121 0.75 0.54 1.99
C CYS A 121 -0.41 -0.17 2.72
N GLU A 122 -1.49 -0.39 1.98
CA GLU A 122 -2.81 -0.73 2.51
C GLU A 122 -3.09 -2.24 2.63
N TYR A 123 -2.39 -3.08 1.86
CA TYR A 123 -2.75 -4.50 1.72
C TYR A 123 -2.08 -5.44 2.72
N CYS A 124 -0.93 -5.06 3.28
CA CYS A 124 -0.19 -5.89 4.24
C CYS A 124 -0.51 -5.53 5.70
N CYS A 125 -0.37 -4.26 6.09
CA CYS A 125 -0.59 -3.80 7.47
C CYS A 125 -1.54 -2.60 7.59
N GLY A 126 -2.15 -2.15 6.48
CA GLY A 126 -3.09 -1.04 6.48
C GLY A 126 -2.49 0.36 6.63
N ALA A 127 -1.16 0.51 6.64
CA ALA A 127 -0.50 1.82 6.74
C ALA A 127 -0.94 2.79 5.63
N ARG A 128 -0.90 4.10 5.92
CA ARG A 128 -1.24 5.13 4.91
C ARG A 128 -0.26 5.07 3.74
N ALA A 129 1.02 5.20 4.00
CA ALA A 129 2.08 5.14 2.98
C ALA A 129 3.19 4.18 3.42
N ILE A 130 4.17 3.93 2.55
CA ILE A 130 5.33 3.08 2.88
C ILE A 130 6.31 3.73 3.86
N ILE A 131 6.16 5.04 4.09
CA ILE A 131 6.89 5.84 5.08
C ILE A 131 5.92 6.70 5.92
N PHE A 132 6.37 7.16 7.08
CA PHE A 132 5.76 8.26 7.81
C PHE A 132 6.16 9.62 7.21
N GLU A 133 5.53 10.70 7.67
CA GLU A 133 5.84 12.06 7.22
C GLU A 133 7.29 12.48 7.54
N THR A 134 7.91 11.81 8.52
CA THR A 134 9.31 11.97 8.92
C THR A 134 10.29 11.30 7.95
N GLY A 135 9.81 10.49 7.00
CA GLY A 135 10.65 9.66 6.13
C GLY A 135 11.01 8.30 6.73
N GLU A 136 10.66 8.04 7.99
CA GLU A 136 10.87 6.75 8.63
C GLU A 136 9.98 5.66 8.02
N PRO A 137 10.42 4.39 7.97
CA PRO A 137 9.60 3.28 7.51
C PRO A 137 8.27 3.17 8.28
N ALA A 138 7.15 3.10 7.57
CA ALA A 138 5.83 2.88 8.18
C ALA A 138 5.45 1.39 8.29
N CYS A 139 6.15 0.51 7.58
CA CYS A 139 5.93 -0.93 7.56
C CYS A 139 7.24 -1.69 7.36
N GLY A 140 7.37 -2.83 8.05
CA GLY A 140 8.52 -3.74 7.96
C GLY A 140 8.37 -4.88 6.94
N CYS A 141 7.39 -4.86 6.04
CA CYS A 141 7.27 -5.93 5.04
C CYS A 141 8.32 -5.80 3.93
N ALA A 142 8.71 -6.93 3.33
CA ALA A 142 9.72 -7.00 2.29
C ALA A 142 9.38 -6.11 1.07
N HIS A 143 8.11 -6.03 0.68
CA HIS A 143 7.66 -5.15 -0.40
C HIS A 143 7.88 -3.67 -0.08
N SER A 144 7.66 -3.27 1.17
CA SER A 144 7.90 -1.89 1.62
C SER A 144 9.39 -1.57 1.63
N TYR A 145 10.24 -2.50 2.10
CA TYR A 145 11.70 -2.37 1.94
C TYR A 145 12.10 -2.21 0.47
N ALA A 146 11.59 -3.05 -0.43
CA ALA A 146 11.90 -2.98 -1.85
C ALA A 146 11.51 -1.64 -2.49
N MET A 147 10.30 -1.16 -2.24
CA MET A 147 9.83 0.12 -2.77
C MET A 147 10.62 1.32 -2.21
N ARG A 148 10.91 1.33 -0.91
CA ARG A 148 11.74 2.38 -0.29
C ARG A 148 13.18 2.35 -0.81
N GLY A 149 13.75 1.16 -0.94
CA GLY A 149 15.10 0.95 -1.43
C GLY A 149 15.26 1.40 -2.88
N LEU A 150 14.31 1.06 -3.75
CA LEU A 150 14.28 1.57 -5.13
C LEU A 150 14.20 3.10 -5.16
N ALA A 151 13.30 3.70 -4.40
CA ALA A 151 13.16 5.16 -4.37
C ALA A 151 14.47 5.85 -3.93
N LYS A 152 15.13 5.32 -2.89
CA LYS A 152 16.45 5.80 -2.45
C LYS A 152 17.50 5.67 -3.55
N TYR A 153 17.54 4.53 -4.24
CA TYR A 153 18.47 4.32 -5.33
C TYR A 153 18.26 5.30 -6.48
N LEU A 154 17.02 5.45 -6.96
CA LEU A 154 16.72 6.38 -8.05
C LEU A 154 17.02 7.83 -7.68
N ILE A 155 16.70 8.27 -6.47
CA ILE A 155 17.02 9.63 -5.99
C ILE A 155 18.54 9.85 -5.94
N THR A 156 19.30 8.85 -5.48
CA THR A 156 20.75 9.01 -5.25
C THR A 156 21.60 8.79 -6.50
N LYS A 157 21.16 7.95 -7.44
CA LYS A 157 21.92 7.58 -8.63
C LYS A 157 21.41 8.24 -9.91
N HIS A 158 20.09 8.42 -10.02
CA HIS A 158 19.43 8.91 -11.23
C HIS A 158 18.55 10.13 -10.95
N GLY A 159 18.82 10.86 -9.87
CA GLY A 159 17.97 11.99 -9.47
C GLY A 159 17.94 13.15 -10.47
N GLN A 160 18.89 13.21 -11.41
CA GLN A 160 18.91 14.18 -12.51
C GLN A 160 18.20 13.66 -13.77
N GLU A 161 18.06 12.34 -13.90
CA GLU A 161 17.43 11.68 -15.06
C GLU A 161 15.93 11.47 -14.82
N TYR A 162 15.52 11.27 -13.57
CA TYR A 162 14.12 11.13 -13.17
C TYR A 162 13.62 12.34 -12.38
N THR A 163 12.44 12.81 -12.75
CA THR A 163 11.59 13.69 -11.94
C THR A 163 10.96 12.92 -10.77
N ASP A 164 10.45 13.65 -9.77
CA ASP A 164 9.76 13.06 -8.62
C ASP A 164 8.57 12.19 -9.01
N ARG A 165 7.82 12.61 -10.04
CA ARG A 165 6.67 11.85 -10.55
C ARG A 165 7.13 10.58 -11.25
N GLU A 166 8.22 10.60 -12.00
CA GLU A 166 8.72 9.39 -12.66
C GLU A 166 9.29 8.39 -11.66
N ILE A 167 9.95 8.85 -10.59
CA ILE A 167 10.35 7.96 -9.49
C ILE A 167 9.11 7.33 -8.84
N LEU A 168 8.05 8.12 -8.61
CA LEU A 168 6.79 7.61 -8.09
C LEU A 168 6.15 6.56 -9.02
N GLU A 169 6.16 6.82 -10.33
CA GLU A 169 5.69 5.90 -11.37
C GLU A 169 6.48 4.59 -11.35
N GLU A 170 7.83 4.65 -11.28
CA GLU A 170 8.70 3.48 -11.17
C GLU A 170 8.40 2.65 -9.91
N VAL A 171 8.27 3.29 -8.75
CA VAL A 171 7.86 2.58 -7.52
C VAL A 171 6.46 1.97 -7.68
N GLY A 172 5.55 2.67 -8.35
CA GLY A 172 4.21 2.18 -8.67
C GLY A 172 4.20 0.95 -9.55
N LYS A 173 5.07 0.89 -10.57
CA LYS A 173 5.28 -0.29 -11.43
C LYS A 173 5.60 -1.52 -10.59
N TRP A 174 6.58 -1.43 -9.69
CA TRP A 174 6.93 -2.56 -8.81
C TRP A 174 5.79 -2.97 -7.88
N LYS A 175 5.03 -2.00 -7.34
CA LYS A 175 3.86 -2.32 -6.52
C LYS A 175 2.82 -3.14 -7.28
N THR A 176 2.60 -2.86 -8.58
CA THR A 176 1.67 -3.65 -9.39
C THR A 176 2.08 -5.11 -9.52
N LEU A 177 3.39 -5.40 -9.50
CA LEU A 177 3.90 -6.77 -9.51
C LEU A 177 3.80 -7.46 -8.15
N PHE A 178 3.94 -6.70 -7.06
CA PHE A 178 3.84 -7.23 -5.69
C PHE A 178 2.40 -7.60 -5.30
N PHE A 179 1.42 -6.88 -5.85
CA PHE A 179 0.00 -7.03 -5.52
C PHE A 179 -0.88 -7.10 -6.79
N PRO A 180 -0.63 -8.04 -7.73
CA PRO A 180 -1.17 -8.00 -9.08
C PRO A 180 -2.69 -8.07 -9.15
N ASP A 181 -3.33 -8.91 -8.33
CA ASP A 181 -4.78 -9.11 -8.36
C ASP A 181 -5.53 -7.84 -7.94
N ILE A 182 -5.18 -7.30 -6.77
CA ILE A 182 -5.86 -6.13 -6.21
C ILE A 182 -5.56 -4.87 -7.02
N MET A 183 -4.37 -4.76 -7.62
CA MET A 183 -4.02 -3.68 -8.54
C MET A 183 -4.81 -3.77 -9.84
N SER A 184 -5.04 -4.99 -10.36
CA SER A 184 -5.88 -5.22 -11.55
C SER A 184 -7.34 -4.87 -11.28
N GLN A 185 -7.87 -5.24 -10.10
CA GLN A 185 -9.21 -4.85 -9.66
C GLN A 185 -9.36 -3.32 -9.59
N LYS A 186 -8.40 -2.66 -8.94
CA LYS A 186 -8.38 -1.19 -8.84
C LYS A 186 -8.33 -0.56 -10.24
N ALA A 187 -7.46 -1.05 -11.12
CA ALA A 187 -7.37 -0.56 -12.49
C ALA A 187 -8.68 -0.71 -13.28
N ALA A 188 -9.39 -1.84 -13.14
CA ALA A 188 -10.69 -2.02 -13.78
C ALA A 188 -11.71 -0.97 -13.30
N ILE A 189 -11.73 -0.65 -12.01
CA ILE A 189 -12.64 0.34 -11.43
C ILE A 189 -12.27 1.76 -11.87
N LEU A 190 -10.98 2.10 -11.90
CA LEU A 190 -10.53 3.40 -12.41
C LEU A 190 -10.97 3.59 -13.87
N LYS A 191 -10.79 2.56 -14.71
CA LYS A 191 -11.21 2.57 -16.10
C LYS A 191 -12.73 2.76 -16.25
N GLN A 192 -13.54 2.05 -15.46
CA GLN A 192 -15.00 2.19 -15.45
C GLN A 192 -15.45 3.60 -15.08
N ASN A 193 -14.71 4.26 -14.18
CA ASN A 193 -14.99 5.63 -13.73
C ASN A 193 -14.40 6.71 -14.66
N GLY A 194 -13.85 6.35 -15.82
CA GLY A 194 -13.24 7.30 -16.75
C GLY A 194 -11.94 7.94 -16.23
N ILE A 195 -11.30 7.31 -15.25
CA ILE A 195 -10.01 7.76 -14.71
C ILE A 195 -8.90 7.17 -15.57
N GLU A 196 -7.94 8.01 -15.95
CA GLU A 196 -6.75 7.62 -16.69
C GLU A 196 -5.99 6.48 -15.98
N LEU A 197 -5.61 5.46 -16.74
CA LEU A 197 -4.79 4.36 -16.24
C LEU A 197 -3.31 4.70 -16.40
N ASN A 198 -2.65 4.95 -15.27
CA ASN A 198 -1.20 5.01 -15.13
C ASN A 198 -0.79 4.42 -13.77
N PHE A 199 0.49 4.14 -13.59
CA PHE A 199 0.98 3.46 -12.39
C PHE A 199 0.81 4.32 -11.14
N ILE A 200 0.89 5.64 -11.27
CA ILE A 200 0.61 6.56 -10.16
C ILE A 200 -0.84 6.40 -9.67
N ASN A 201 -1.83 6.48 -10.55
CA ASN A 201 -3.25 6.40 -10.18
C ASN A 201 -3.59 5.03 -9.57
N ILE A 202 -2.96 3.96 -10.07
CA ILE A 202 -3.17 2.59 -9.58
C ILE A 202 -2.45 2.37 -8.23
N ALA A 203 -1.20 2.80 -8.08
CA ALA A 203 -0.34 2.39 -6.95
C ALA A 203 -0.32 3.39 -5.78
N SER A 204 -0.62 4.67 -6.03
CA SER A 204 -0.61 5.72 -5.01
C SER A 204 -1.91 5.77 -4.19
N ASN A 205 -1.89 6.60 -3.14
CA ASN A 205 -3.07 6.86 -2.32
C ASN A 205 -4.11 7.78 -2.99
N LYS A 206 -3.83 8.34 -4.17
CA LYS A 206 -4.77 9.24 -4.88
C LYS A 206 -6.19 8.66 -4.99
N TYR A 207 -6.27 7.37 -5.31
CA TYR A 207 -7.52 6.61 -5.40
C TYR A 207 -7.53 5.43 -4.42
N ARG A 208 -6.92 5.58 -3.23
CA ARG A 208 -6.87 4.51 -2.22
C ARG A 208 -8.27 3.99 -1.91
N GLY A 209 -8.45 2.68 -2.02
CA GLY A 209 -9.72 2.04 -1.66
C GLY A 209 -10.83 2.23 -2.69
N ALA A 210 -10.52 2.65 -3.91
CA ALA A 210 -11.47 2.60 -5.03
C ALA A 210 -11.96 1.16 -5.27
N GLU A 211 -11.14 0.17 -4.92
CA GLU A 211 -11.42 -1.26 -4.96
C GLU A 211 -12.24 -1.81 -3.78
N LYS A 212 -12.58 -0.98 -2.78
CA LYS A 212 -13.38 -1.44 -1.62
C LYS A 212 -14.75 -1.92 -2.07
N GLY A 213 -15.09 -3.15 -1.72
CA GLY A 213 -16.34 -3.81 -2.12
C GLY A 213 -16.20 -4.71 -3.36
N ALA A 214 -15.05 -4.70 -4.03
CA ALA A 214 -14.68 -5.76 -4.98
C ALA A 214 -14.31 -7.06 -4.22
N ALA A 215 -14.42 -8.21 -4.90
CA ALA A 215 -14.14 -9.52 -4.31
C ALA A 215 -12.75 -9.56 -3.64
N SER A 216 -12.77 -9.70 -2.31
CA SER A 216 -11.61 -9.61 -1.45
C SER A 216 -10.76 -10.89 -1.55
N GLY A 217 -9.70 -10.83 -2.33
CA GLY A 217 -8.69 -11.88 -2.42
C GLY A 217 -7.57 -11.41 -3.32
N GLY A 218 -6.58 -10.72 -2.75
CA GLY A 218 -5.38 -10.34 -3.49
C GLY A 218 -4.24 -11.27 -3.11
N SER A 219 -3.74 -12.05 -4.07
CA SER A 219 -2.49 -12.77 -3.89
C SER A 219 -1.32 -11.78 -3.84
N MET A 220 -0.40 -11.97 -2.89
CA MET A 220 0.87 -11.25 -2.85
C MET A 220 1.94 -12.09 -3.56
N VAL A 221 2.83 -11.43 -4.30
CA VAL A 221 3.96 -12.09 -4.95
C VAL A 221 5.22 -11.89 -4.12
N GLY A 222 5.79 -12.99 -3.65
CA GLY A 222 7.00 -13.01 -2.82
C GLY A 222 6.87 -12.28 -1.49
N GLY A 223 8.01 -12.05 -0.83
CA GLY A 223 8.14 -11.38 0.45
C GLY A 223 8.25 -12.32 1.66
N CYS A 224 8.70 -13.56 1.43
CA CYS A 224 9.01 -14.57 2.46
C CYS A 224 10.36 -14.33 3.14
#